data_AF-A0A4Y8V670-F1
#
_entry.id   AF-A0A4Y8V670-F1
#
_cell.length_a   1.000
_cell.length_b   1.000
_cell.length_c   1.000
_cell.angle_alpha   90.00
_cell.angle_beta   90.00
_cell.angle_gamma   90.00
#
_symmetry.space_group_name_H-M   'P 1'
#
loop_
_entity.id
_entity.type
_entity.pdbx_description
1 polymer ?
#
loop_
_entity_poly.entity_id
_entity_poly.type
_entity_poly.pdbx_seq_one_letter_code
_entity_poly.pdbx_strand_id
1 'polypeptide(L)'
;KLPDFKTLATVKSKEYKGSRANELRIDDTTSEISIALRSDHGASAINLGYLTHPRPSGGQPRGEGFELRTDRHGAVRAGAGLLITTEPRPNESKHHKDLPETAERLATASDQQDGFATQAKELQAQEAGDQDDVAKALHAQHQGVLGSGPANLTANEFPEFTEPHLVLASPAGIALTTPRSSHIATGEHLALSSTGHTSFSIGKRLLASASRGMRLFVQSMGWRLVAA
;
A
#
# COMPACT_ATOMS: atom_id res chain seq x y z
N LYS A 1 -25.14 41.35 2.64
CA LYS A 1 -23.70 41.66 2.40
C LYS A 1 -23.14 40.43 1.68
N LEU A 2 -22.55 40.58 0.49
CA LEU A 2 -21.81 39.48 -0.16
C LEU A 2 -20.67 39.02 0.77
N PRO A 3 -20.20 37.77 0.70
CA PRO A 3 -19.04 37.35 1.47
C PRO A 3 -17.84 38.24 1.10
N ASP A 4 -17.06 38.66 2.11
CA ASP A 4 -15.88 39.52 1.93
C ASP A 4 -14.77 38.84 1.10
N PHE A 5 -14.88 37.53 0.85
CA PHE A 5 -13.97 36.71 0.05
C PHE A 5 -14.69 36.16 -1.19
N LYS A 6 -14.43 36.76 -2.36
CA LYS A 6 -15.09 36.39 -3.63
C LYS A 6 -14.71 35.00 -4.16
N THR A 7 -13.60 34.43 -3.66
CA THR A 7 -13.06 33.13 -4.08
C THR A 7 -13.45 31.99 -3.16
N LEU A 8 -14.18 32.25 -2.06
CA LEU A 8 -14.53 31.23 -1.06
C LEU A 8 -16.03 30.94 -1.05
N ALA A 9 -16.39 29.67 -1.17
CA ALA A 9 -17.71 29.16 -0.84
C ALA A 9 -17.60 28.24 0.39
N THR A 10 -18.34 28.55 1.46
CA THR A 10 -18.23 27.81 2.73
C THR A 10 -19.61 27.46 3.29
N VAL A 11 -19.81 26.18 3.61
CA VAL A 11 -20.92 25.69 4.43
C VAL A 11 -20.36 25.34 5.79
N LYS A 12 -20.73 26.10 6.82
CA LYS A 12 -20.26 25.90 8.20
C LYS A 12 -21.42 25.77 9.16
N SER A 13 -21.40 24.69 9.93
CA SER A 13 -22.36 24.43 11.02
C SER A 13 -21.74 24.78 12.37
N LYS A 14 -22.59 24.88 13.41
CA LYS A 14 -22.16 24.98 14.80
C LYS A 14 -22.73 23.81 15.58
N GLU A 15 -21.90 23.22 16.42
CA GLU A 15 -22.30 22.20 17.37
C GLU A 15 -23.42 22.70 18.29
N TYR A 16 -24.46 21.89 18.46
CA TYR A 16 -25.58 22.21 19.34
C TYR A 16 -25.10 22.30 20.80
N LYS A 17 -25.33 23.45 21.45
CA LYS A 17 -24.85 23.75 22.82
C LYS A 17 -23.32 23.61 23.00
N GLY A 18 -22.55 23.65 21.92
CA GLY A 18 -21.11 23.58 21.92
C GLY A 18 -20.45 24.73 21.15
N SER A 19 -19.13 24.64 21.00
CA SER A 19 -18.31 25.62 20.28
C SER A 19 -17.67 25.07 19.00
N ARG A 20 -17.81 23.76 18.73
CA ARG A 20 -17.22 23.10 17.56
C ARG A 20 -18.04 23.35 16.29
N ALA A 21 -17.44 23.08 15.15
CA ALA A 21 -18.06 23.20 13.84
C ALA A 21 -17.73 22.00 12.93
N ASN A 22 -18.59 21.80 11.93
CA ASN A 22 -18.23 21.11 10.70
C ASN A 22 -18.22 22.12 9.56
N GLU A 23 -17.29 21.95 8.63
CA GLU A 23 -17.03 22.89 7.54
C GLU A 23 -16.79 22.15 6.23
N LEU A 24 -17.52 22.54 5.19
CA LEU A 24 -17.15 22.30 3.80
C LEU A 24 -16.71 23.64 3.21
N ARG A 25 -15.47 23.72 2.72
CA ARG A 25 -14.90 24.89 2.08
C ARG A 25 -14.45 24.56 0.66
N ILE A 26 -14.86 25.37 -0.29
CA ILE A 26 -14.38 25.40 -1.67
C ILE A 26 -13.64 26.72 -1.85
N ASP A 27 -12.40 26.65 -2.31
CA ASP A 27 -11.52 27.80 -2.56
C ASP A 27 -11.17 27.83 -4.05
N ASP A 28 -11.63 28.86 -4.75
CA ASP A 28 -11.40 29.10 -6.19
C ASP A 28 -10.30 30.15 -6.42
N THR A 29 -9.42 30.36 -5.44
CA THR A 29 -8.26 31.25 -5.62
C THR A 29 -7.40 30.75 -6.79
N THR A 30 -7.06 31.68 -7.70
CA THR A 30 -6.33 31.36 -8.92
C THR A 30 -5.02 30.64 -8.60
N SER A 31 -4.78 29.50 -9.26
CA SER A 31 -3.62 28.60 -9.04
C SER A 31 -3.56 27.92 -7.66
N GLU A 32 -4.57 28.09 -6.81
CA GLU A 32 -4.61 27.56 -5.44
C GLU A 32 -5.96 26.88 -5.15
N ILE A 33 -6.60 26.29 -6.16
CA ILE A 33 -7.91 25.68 -6.00
C ILE A 33 -7.88 24.54 -4.98
N SER A 34 -8.85 24.52 -4.06
CA SER A 34 -8.92 23.48 -3.03
C SER A 34 -10.32 23.21 -2.51
N ILE A 35 -10.50 22.00 -1.98
CA ILE A 35 -11.71 21.60 -1.26
C ILE A 35 -11.29 21.03 0.10
N ALA A 36 -11.97 21.44 1.17
CA ALA A 36 -11.78 20.88 2.50
C ALA A 36 -13.12 20.50 3.13
N LEU A 37 -13.24 19.25 3.57
CA LEU A 37 -14.32 18.76 4.44
C LEU A 37 -13.74 18.46 5.82
N ARG A 38 -14.19 19.18 6.84
CA ARG A 38 -13.57 19.20 8.17
C ARG A 38 -14.59 19.09 9.28
N SER A 39 -14.18 18.44 10.37
CA SER A 39 -14.86 18.47 11.67
C SER A 39 -13.86 18.86 12.76
N ASP A 40 -14.22 19.81 13.62
CA ASP A 40 -13.40 20.14 14.79
C ASP A 40 -13.26 18.93 15.74
N HIS A 41 -14.16 17.95 15.66
CA HIS A 41 -14.03 16.72 16.43
C HIS A 41 -12.84 15.89 15.92
N GLY A 42 -11.78 15.84 16.75
CA GLY A 42 -10.53 15.17 16.41
C GLY A 42 -9.80 15.89 15.27
N ALA A 43 -10.19 17.13 14.99
CA ALA A 43 -9.77 17.92 13.84
C ALA A 43 -9.75 17.07 12.53
N SER A 44 -10.74 16.19 12.37
CA SER A 44 -10.78 15.21 11.29
C SER A 44 -11.07 15.89 9.95
N ALA A 45 -10.36 15.54 8.89
CA ALA A 45 -10.48 16.24 7.61
C ALA A 45 -10.13 15.37 6.39
N ILE A 46 -10.80 15.67 5.28
CA ILE A 46 -10.36 15.39 3.91
C ILE A 46 -10.05 16.73 3.25
N ASN A 47 -8.84 16.91 2.73
CA ASN A 47 -8.43 18.11 2.00
C ASN A 47 -7.91 17.69 0.62
N LEU A 48 -8.30 18.43 -0.43
CA LEU A 48 -7.98 18.15 -1.84
C LEU A 48 -7.46 19.42 -2.52
N GLY A 49 -6.50 19.29 -3.44
CA GLY A 49 -5.94 20.38 -4.23
C GLY A 49 -4.79 21.09 -3.51
N TYR A 50 -4.79 22.42 -3.52
CA TYR A 50 -3.77 23.25 -2.87
C TYR A 50 -4.03 23.36 -1.37
N LEU A 51 -3.23 22.66 -0.56
CA LEU A 51 -3.48 22.56 0.87
C LEU A 51 -2.89 23.78 1.59
N THR A 52 -3.74 24.49 2.34
CA THR A 52 -3.37 25.67 3.13
C THR A 52 -3.64 25.46 4.63
N HIS A 53 -2.94 26.20 5.48
CA HIS A 53 -3.33 26.32 6.89
C HIS A 53 -4.66 27.07 7.05
N PRO A 54 -5.52 26.76 8.03
CA PRO A 54 -6.77 27.50 8.23
C PRO A 54 -6.51 28.94 8.69
N ARG A 55 -6.98 29.96 7.97
CA ARG A 55 -7.08 31.39 8.39
C ARG A 55 -7.86 32.22 7.36
N PRO A 56 -8.30 33.45 7.68
CA PRO A 56 -9.30 34.16 6.87
C PRO A 56 -8.80 34.69 5.51
N SER A 57 -7.51 34.64 5.15
CA SER A 57 -7.01 35.35 3.96
C SER A 57 -5.93 34.57 3.18
N GLY A 58 -6.14 33.28 2.93
CA GLY A 58 -5.16 32.42 2.25
C GLY A 58 -4.06 32.00 3.22
N GLY A 59 -4.17 30.80 3.77
CA GLY A 59 -3.17 30.30 4.71
C GLY A 59 -1.88 29.92 4.02
N GLN A 60 -0.78 29.88 4.79
CA GLN A 60 0.50 29.38 4.28
C GLN A 60 0.32 27.98 3.67
N PRO A 61 0.91 27.71 2.49
CA PRO A 61 0.84 26.39 1.87
C PRO A 61 1.47 25.32 2.76
N ARG A 62 0.92 24.12 2.67
CA ARG A 62 1.41 22.94 3.42
C ARG A 62 1.50 21.66 2.59
N GLY A 63 1.17 21.72 1.30
CA GLY A 63 1.26 20.60 0.38
C GLY A 63 0.25 20.69 -0.76
N GLU A 64 0.34 19.75 -1.69
CA GLU A 64 -0.56 19.61 -2.84
C GLU A 64 -0.99 18.14 -2.97
N GLY A 65 -2.21 17.91 -3.48
CA GLY A 65 -2.76 16.56 -3.66
C GLY A 65 -3.94 16.31 -2.73
N PHE A 66 -3.88 15.25 -1.92
CA PHE A 66 -4.92 14.96 -0.93
C PHE A 66 -4.33 14.67 0.46
N GLU A 67 -5.09 15.00 1.49
CA GLU A 67 -4.81 14.60 2.86
C GLU A 67 -6.09 14.08 3.54
N LEU A 68 -6.02 12.85 4.04
CA LEU A 68 -6.96 12.32 5.02
C LEU A 68 -6.28 12.32 6.40
N ARG A 69 -6.84 13.05 7.37
CA ARG A 69 -6.27 13.14 8.73
C ARG A 69 -7.32 13.08 9.83
N THR A 70 -6.90 12.64 11.02
CA THR A 70 -7.65 12.73 12.27
C THR A 70 -6.70 12.59 13.46
N ASP A 71 -6.99 13.24 14.58
CA ASP A 71 -6.32 13.03 15.86
C ASP A 71 -6.99 11.88 16.67
N ARG A 72 -7.95 11.18 16.05
CA ARG A 72 -8.69 10.04 16.60
C ARG A 72 -8.37 8.77 15.80
N HIS A 73 -9.23 7.76 15.90
CA HIS A 73 -9.06 6.51 15.14
C HIS A 73 -9.34 6.73 13.64
N GLY A 74 -8.49 6.15 12.80
CA GLY A 74 -8.71 6.03 11.35
C GLY A 74 -8.82 4.57 10.95
N ALA A 75 -9.69 4.28 9.99
CA ALA A 75 -9.79 2.96 9.37
C ALA A 75 -10.11 3.12 7.87
N VAL A 76 -9.36 2.43 7.02
CA VAL A 76 -9.67 2.27 5.59
C VAL A 76 -10.05 0.81 5.40
N ARG A 77 -11.26 0.56 4.91
CA ARG A 77 -11.80 -0.80 4.74
C ARG A 77 -12.43 -0.93 3.36
N ALA A 78 -11.97 -1.91 2.60
CA ALA A 78 -12.53 -2.28 1.31
C ALA A 78 -12.74 -3.79 1.28
N GLY A 79 -14.01 -4.22 1.29
CA GLY A 79 -14.38 -5.64 1.43
C GLY A 79 -14.09 -6.49 0.19
N ALA A 80 -13.77 -5.87 -0.94
CA ALA A 80 -13.41 -6.51 -2.20
C ALA A 80 -11.91 -6.39 -2.54
N GLY A 81 -11.09 -5.89 -1.61
CA GLY A 81 -9.65 -5.66 -1.82
C GLY A 81 -9.28 -4.17 -1.80
N LEU A 82 -8.00 -3.88 -1.55
CA LEU A 82 -7.45 -2.54 -1.41
C LEU A 82 -6.08 -2.43 -2.11
N LEU A 83 -6.00 -1.52 -3.09
CA LEU A 83 -4.74 -1.11 -3.73
C LEU A 83 -4.27 0.22 -3.13
N ILE A 84 -3.06 0.24 -2.57
CA ILE A 84 -2.36 1.47 -2.16
C ILE A 84 -1.11 1.57 -3.02
N THR A 85 -1.09 2.53 -3.94
CA THR A 85 -0.05 2.61 -4.96
C THR A 85 0.45 4.04 -5.18
N THR A 86 1.71 4.15 -5.59
CA THR A 86 2.31 5.38 -6.15
C THR A 86 2.57 5.27 -7.65
N GLU A 87 2.07 4.20 -8.29
CA GLU A 87 2.07 4.06 -9.75
C GLU A 87 1.13 5.11 -10.37
N PRO A 88 1.61 5.90 -11.33
CA PRO A 88 0.85 7.04 -11.83
C PRO A 88 -0.26 6.59 -12.76
N ARG A 89 -1.45 7.18 -12.59
CA ARG A 89 -2.54 7.20 -13.57
C ARG A 89 -2.95 8.66 -13.83
N PRO A 90 -2.14 9.43 -14.58
CA PRO A 90 -2.37 10.86 -14.76
C PRO A 90 -3.77 11.12 -15.30
N ASN A 91 -4.47 12.08 -14.72
CA ASN A 91 -5.82 12.48 -15.10
C ASN A 91 -6.79 11.29 -15.26
N GLU A 92 -6.70 10.31 -14.35
CA GLU A 92 -7.58 9.13 -14.35
C GLU A 92 -7.56 8.36 -15.69
N SER A 93 -6.41 8.36 -16.38
CA SER A 93 -6.24 7.76 -17.71
C SER A 93 -6.46 6.24 -17.79
N LYS A 94 -6.64 5.57 -16.64
CA LYS A 94 -7.00 4.15 -16.49
C LYS A 94 -7.98 3.99 -15.34
N HIS A 95 -8.63 2.82 -15.25
CA HIS A 95 -9.51 2.49 -14.14
C HIS A 95 -8.74 2.36 -12.81
N HIS A 96 -9.44 2.54 -11.69
CA HIS A 96 -8.84 2.68 -10.36
C HIS A 96 -8.11 1.44 -9.80
N LYS A 97 -8.25 0.26 -10.43
CA LYS A 97 -7.57 -0.99 -10.06
C LYS A 97 -6.44 -1.38 -11.03
N ASP A 98 -6.20 -0.58 -12.07
CA ASP A 98 -5.20 -0.86 -13.10
C ASP A 98 -3.81 -0.96 -12.45
N LEU A 99 -3.20 -2.15 -12.50
CA LEU A 99 -1.95 -2.49 -11.80
C LEU A 99 -0.94 -3.36 -12.60
N PRO A 100 -0.85 -3.30 -13.94
CA PRO A 100 -0.03 -4.22 -14.74
C PRO A 100 1.43 -4.30 -14.29
N GLU A 101 2.05 -3.17 -13.93
CA GLU A 101 3.45 -3.13 -13.45
C GLU A 101 3.61 -3.90 -12.13
N THR A 102 2.59 -3.86 -11.28
CA THR A 102 2.58 -4.61 -10.01
C THR A 102 2.34 -6.10 -10.27
N ALA A 103 1.42 -6.44 -11.17
CA ALA A 103 1.19 -7.83 -11.56
C ALA A 103 2.46 -8.47 -12.13
N GLU A 104 3.18 -7.78 -13.03
CA GLU A 104 4.44 -8.28 -13.61
C GLU A 104 5.52 -8.50 -12.55
N ARG A 105 5.66 -7.58 -11.58
CA ARG A 105 6.60 -7.75 -10.46
C ARG A 105 6.24 -8.95 -9.58
N LEU A 106 4.95 -9.15 -9.30
CA LEU A 106 4.48 -10.30 -8.53
C LEU A 106 4.68 -11.62 -9.29
N ALA A 107 4.44 -11.63 -10.61
CA ALA A 107 4.71 -12.77 -11.47
C ALA A 107 6.20 -13.13 -11.45
N THR A 108 7.08 -12.14 -11.69
CA THR A 108 8.55 -12.33 -11.64
C THR A 108 9.00 -12.89 -10.29
N ALA A 109 8.46 -12.36 -9.19
CA ALA A 109 8.79 -12.83 -7.85
C ALA A 109 8.29 -14.26 -7.58
N SER A 110 7.14 -14.65 -8.15
CA SER A 110 6.59 -16.00 -8.06
C SER A 110 7.41 -16.98 -8.89
N ASP A 111 7.72 -16.64 -10.14
CA ASP A 111 8.54 -17.46 -11.05
C ASP A 111 9.95 -17.70 -10.48
N GLN A 112 10.53 -16.69 -9.83
CA GLN A 112 11.80 -16.84 -9.13
C GLN A 112 11.71 -17.87 -7.98
N GLN A 113 10.63 -17.87 -7.22
CA GLN A 113 10.42 -18.84 -6.13
C GLN A 113 10.25 -20.26 -6.69
N ASP A 114 9.48 -20.42 -7.76
CA ASP A 114 9.27 -21.71 -8.42
C ASP A 114 10.55 -22.27 -9.05
N GLY A 115 11.32 -21.42 -9.73
CA GLY A 115 12.60 -21.79 -10.32
C GLY A 115 13.62 -22.27 -9.30
N PHE A 116 13.76 -21.57 -8.16
CA PHE A 116 14.64 -22.02 -7.08
C PHE A 116 14.11 -23.26 -6.35
N ALA A 117 12.79 -23.39 -6.17
CA ALA A 117 12.19 -24.60 -5.60
C ALA A 117 12.48 -25.84 -6.47
N THR A 118 12.39 -25.71 -7.79
CA THR A 118 12.71 -26.79 -8.74
C THR A 118 14.17 -27.22 -8.62
N GLN A 119 15.11 -26.27 -8.71
CA GLN A 119 16.54 -26.59 -8.58
C GLN A 119 16.92 -27.16 -7.21
N ALA A 120 16.35 -26.62 -6.14
CA ALA A 120 16.59 -27.12 -4.78
C ALA A 120 16.11 -28.56 -4.61
N LYS A 121 14.98 -28.93 -5.23
CA LYS A 121 14.47 -30.31 -5.25
C LYS A 121 15.34 -31.24 -6.09
N GLU A 122 15.75 -30.82 -7.29
CA GLU A 122 16.64 -31.60 -8.16
C GLU A 122 17.97 -31.94 -7.46
N LEU A 123 18.50 -31.01 -6.67
CA LEU A 123 19.72 -31.18 -5.88
C LEU A 123 19.48 -31.73 -4.47
N GLN A 124 18.24 -32.15 -4.18
CA GLN A 124 17.84 -32.75 -2.90
C GLN A 124 18.11 -31.86 -1.67
N ALA A 125 18.26 -30.55 -1.87
CA ALA A 125 18.38 -29.55 -0.80
C ALA A 125 17.02 -29.23 -0.16
N GLN A 126 15.95 -29.46 -0.92
CA GLN A 126 14.55 -29.36 -0.50
C GLN A 126 13.77 -30.57 -1.01
N GLU A 127 12.60 -30.80 -0.43
CA GLU A 127 11.67 -31.87 -0.81
C GLU A 127 10.37 -31.28 -1.37
N ALA A 128 9.51 -32.14 -1.94
CA ALA A 128 8.15 -31.74 -2.29
C ALA A 128 7.37 -31.32 -1.02
N GLY A 129 6.70 -30.18 -1.10
CA GLY A 129 5.97 -29.57 0.02
C GLY A 129 6.78 -28.52 0.81
N ASP A 130 7.97 -28.15 0.33
CA ASP A 130 8.76 -27.03 0.88
C ASP A 130 8.43 -25.72 0.11
N GLN A 131 9.41 -25.21 -0.64
CA GLN A 131 9.30 -23.95 -1.37
C GLN A 131 8.36 -24.07 -2.57
N ASP A 132 8.08 -25.28 -3.06
CA ASP A 132 7.11 -25.47 -4.14
C ASP A 132 5.66 -25.26 -3.68
N ASP A 133 5.32 -25.56 -2.43
CA ASP A 133 4.01 -25.17 -1.88
C ASP A 133 3.91 -23.65 -1.66
N VAL A 134 5.02 -23.01 -1.25
CA VAL A 134 5.11 -21.54 -1.20
C VAL A 134 4.89 -20.94 -2.60
N ALA A 135 5.58 -21.46 -3.62
CA ALA A 135 5.46 -20.98 -5.00
C ALA A 135 4.02 -21.15 -5.53
N LYS A 136 3.37 -22.30 -5.31
CA LYS A 136 1.96 -22.50 -5.67
C LYS A 136 1.04 -21.47 -5.03
N ALA A 137 1.22 -21.19 -3.73
CA ALA A 137 0.42 -20.20 -3.02
C ALA A 137 0.64 -18.77 -3.57
N LEU A 138 1.88 -18.41 -3.91
CA LEU A 138 2.20 -17.12 -4.54
C LEU A 138 1.61 -16.99 -5.95
N HIS A 139 1.63 -18.06 -6.76
CA HIS A 139 0.95 -18.08 -8.05
C HIS A 139 -0.56 -17.88 -7.91
N ALA A 140 -1.20 -18.57 -6.98
CA ALA A 140 -2.63 -18.39 -6.70
C ALA A 140 -2.95 -16.96 -6.25
N GLN A 141 -2.15 -16.40 -5.34
CA GLN A 141 -2.28 -15.01 -4.91
C GLN A 141 -2.10 -14.02 -6.08
N HIS A 142 -1.09 -14.21 -6.92
CA HIS A 142 -0.87 -13.39 -8.10
C HIS A 142 -2.08 -13.43 -9.05
N GLN A 143 -2.62 -14.63 -9.32
CA GLN A 143 -3.83 -14.78 -10.13
C GLN A 143 -5.04 -14.12 -9.48
N GLY A 144 -5.18 -14.16 -8.16
CA GLY A 144 -6.25 -13.47 -7.45
C GLY A 144 -6.14 -11.94 -7.51
N VAL A 145 -4.92 -11.40 -7.50
CA VAL A 145 -4.65 -9.97 -7.67
C VAL A 145 -4.92 -9.52 -9.12
N LEU A 146 -4.40 -10.25 -10.11
CA LEU A 146 -4.57 -9.92 -11.53
C LEU A 146 -6.02 -10.17 -12.01
N GLY A 147 -6.64 -11.22 -11.49
CA GLY A 147 -7.91 -11.74 -11.95
C GLY A 147 -7.85 -12.36 -13.34
N SER A 148 -9.04 -12.57 -13.93
CA SER A 148 -9.17 -13.26 -15.22
C SER A 148 -10.28 -12.65 -16.08
N GLY A 149 -10.14 -12.79 -17.39
CA GLY A 149 -11.10 -12.31 -18.37
C GLY A 149 -10.93 -10.83 -18.76
N PRO A 150 -11.60 -10.38 -19.82
CA PRO A 150 -11.57 -8.98 -20.22
C PRO A 150 -12.39 -8.11 -19.26
N ALA A 151 -12.05 -6.83 -19.16
CA ALA A 151 -12.91 -5.85 -18.51
C ALA A 151 -14.25 -5.72 -19.25
N ASN A 152 -15.34 -5.56 -18.50
CA ASN A 152 -16.67 -5.27 -19.02
C ASN A 152 -17.02 -3.82 -18.70
N LEU A 153 -16.70 -2.91 -19.63
CA LEU A 153 -16.86 -1.47 -19.43
C LEU A 153 -18.33 -1.06 -19.26
N THR A 154 -19.26 -1.76 -19.91
CA THR A 154 -20.70 -1.48 -19.81
C THR A 154 -21.24 -1.83 -18.42
N ALA A 155 -20.74 -2.91 -17.82
CA ALA A 155 -21.11 -3.33 -16.47
C ALA A 155 -20.22 -2.72 -15.36
N ASN A 156 -19.20 -1.94 -15.71
CA ASN A 156 -18.20 -1.41 -14.79
C ASN A 156 -17.45 -2.51 -14.00
N GLU A 157 -17.11 -3.60 -14.67
CA GLU A 157 -16.39 -4.74 -14.09
C GLU A 157 -14.96 -4.80 -14.64
N PHE A 158 -14.00 -5.02 -13.75
CA PHE A 158 -12.57 -5.13 -14.06
C PHE A 158 -12.00 -6.36 -13.37
N PRO A 159 -11.08 -7.09 -14.02
CA PRO A 159 -10.69 -8.44 -13.61
C PRO A 159 -10.00 -8.49 -12.24
N GLU A 160 -9.26 -7.46 -11.85
CA GLU A 160 -8.37 -7.49 -10.68
C GLU A 160 -9.12 -7.71 -9.36
N PHE A 161 -8.45 -8.31 -8.38
CA PHE A 161 -8.98 -8.60 -7.04
C PHE A 161 -10.20 -9.54 -7.06
N THR A 162 -9.99 -10.82 -7.41
CA THR A 162 -11.02 -11.86 -7.24
C THR A 162 -11.23 -12.25 -5.77
N GLU A 163 -10.27 -11.89 -4.92
CA GLU A 163 -10.29 -12.02 -3.46
C GLU A 163 -9.90 -10.67 -2.81
N PRO A 164 -10.23 -10.44 -1.52
CA PRO A 164 -9.98 -9.17 -0.86
C PRO A 164 -8.50 -8.96 -0.47
N HIS A 165 -7.61 -8.95 -1.46
CA HIS A 165 -6.18 -8.70 -1.27
C HIS A 165 -5.90 -7.24 -0.86
N LEU A 166 -4.90 -7.04 -0.01
CA LEU A 166 -4.26 -5.75 0.21
C LEU A 166 -2.94 -5.72 -0.58
N VAL A 167 -2.83 -4.81 -1.55
CA VAL A 167 -1.63 -4.64 -2.37
C VAL A 167 -1.01 -3.28 -2.09
N LEU A 168 0.28 -3.28 -1.72
CA LEU A 168 1.11 -2.09 -1.58
C LEU A 168 2.11 -2.05 -2.74
N ALA A 169 2.08 -1.00 -3.55
CA ALA A 169 2.90 -0.90 -4.76
C ALA A 169 3.60 0.46 -4.90
N SER A 170 4.86 0.43 -5.33
CA SER A 170 5.61 1.63 -5.66
C SER A 170 6.70 1.32 -6.69
N PRO A 171 6.88 2.15 -7.72
CA PRO A 171 7.97 1.99 -8.68
C PRO A 171 9.34 2.36 -8.08
N ALA A 172 9.38 3.17 -7.03
CA ALA A 172 10.63 3.67 -6.44
C ALA A 172 11.08 2.87 -5.21
N GLY A 173 10.14 2.28 -4.46
CA GLY A 173 10.43 1.46 -3.29
C GLY A 173 9.41 1.64 -2.17
N ILE A 174 9.51 0.78 -1.15
CA ILE A 174 8.63 0.81 0.03
C ILE A 174 9.52 0.89 1.28
N ALA A 175 9.27 1.88 2.13
CA ALA A 175 9.95 2.06 3.41
C ALA A 175 9.00 1.77 4.58
N LEU A 176 9.41 0.88 5.48
CA LEU A 176 8.67 0.52 6.69
C LEU A 176 9.57 0.77 7.91
N THR A 177 9.13 1.60 8.86
CA THR A 177 9.95 2.00 10.02
C THR A 177 9.11 2.20 11.28
N THR A 178 9.71 1.86 12.43
CA THR A 178 9.17 2.11 13.77
C THR A 178 10.34 2.12 14.77
N PRO A 179 10.33 2.98 15.80
CA PRO A 179 11.33 2.93 16.87
C PRO A 179 11.12 1.74 17.82
N ARG A 180 10.02 0.99 17.67
CA ARG A 180 9.68 -0.19 18.48
C ARG A 180 9.69 -1.45 17.61
N SER A 181 8.85 -2.42 17.93
CA SER A 181 8.78 -3.69 17.21
C SER A 181 7.94 -3.58 15.95
N SER A 182 8.39 -4.26 14.88
CA SER A 182 7.55 -4.69 13.76
C SER A 182 7.18 -6.16 13.95
N HIS A 183 5.96 -6.55 13.57
CA HIS A 183 5.49 -7.95 13.64
C HIS A 183 4.80 -8.32 12.33
N ILE A 184 5.24 -9.42 11.71
CA ILE A 184 4.65 -10.01 10.50
C ILE A 184 4.21 -11.42 10.88
N ALA A 185 2.91 -11.67 10.83
CA ALA A 185 2.31 -12.98 11.12
C ALA A 185 1.53 -13.45 9.89
N THR A 186 1.81 -14.68 9.46
CA THR A 186 1.21 -15.32 8.28
C THR A 186 0.62 -16.66 8.71
N GLY A 187 -0.59 -16.97 8.24
CA GLY A 187 -1.25 -18.25 8.53
C GLY A 187 -0.74 -19.42 7.67
N GLU A 188 -0.24 -19.11 6.46
CA GLU A 188 0.29 -20.09 5.51
C GLU A 188 1.80 -19.89 5.32
N HIS A 189 2.20 -18.98 4.43
CA HIS A 189 3.60 -18.79 4.05
C HIS A 189 4.04 -17.32 4.16
N LEU A 190 5.30 -17.12 4.54
CA LEU A 190 6.00 -15.84 4.39
C LEU A 190 7.10 -16.01 3.34
N ALA A 191 6.95 -15.34 2.20
CA ALA A 191 7.95 -15.32 1.13
C ALA A 191 8.62 -13.94 1.04
N LEU A 192 9.95 -13.94 0.91
CA LEU A 192 10.75 -12.73 0.67
C LEU A 192 11.58 -12.95 -0.60
N SER A 193 11.14 -12.35 -1.71
CA SER A 193 11.85 -12.39 -2.99
C SER A 193 12.61 -11.09 -3.24
N SER A 194 13.86 -11.20 -3.67
CA SER A 194 14.65 -10.08 -4.19
C SER A 194 15.42 -10.53 -5.42
N THR A 195 15.45 -9.68 -6.45
CA THR A 195 16.28 -9.92 -7.65
C THR A 195 17.73 -9.50 -7.44
N GLY A 196 17.96 -8.59 -6.48
CA GLY A 196 19.28 -8.23 -5.96
C GLY A 196 19.64 -9.05 -4.72
N HIS A 197 20.13 -8.38 -3.67
CA HIS A 197 20.47 -9.01 -2.40
C HIS A 197 19.34 -8.84 -1.37
N THR A 198 19.04 -9.92 -0.64
CA THR A 198 18.35 -9.81 0.66
C THR A 198 19.41 -9.66 1.75
N SER A 199 19.40 -8.55 2.48
CA SER A 199 20.38 -8.26 3.54
C SER A 199 19.68 -8.09 4.89
N PHE A 200 20.23 -8.74 5.92
CA PHE A 200 19.79 -8.59 7.30
C PHE A 200 20.92 -7.96 8.12
N SER A 201 20.67 -6.78 8.70
CA SER A 201 21.57 -6.13 9.65
C SER A 201 20.92 -6.11 11.03
N ILE A 202 21.53 -6.82 11.98
CA ILE A 202 20.91 -7.11 13.27
C ILE A 202 21.85 -6.67 14.38
N GLY A 203 21.43 -5.68 15.18
CA GLY A 203 22.26 -5.11 16.25
C GLY A 203 22.51 -6.04 17.44
N LYS A 204 21.80 -7.18 17.53
CA LYS A 204 21.97 -8.18 18.60
C LYS A 204 22.12 -9.59 18.03
N ARG A 205 21.04 -10.39 18.02
CA ARG A 205 21.06 -11.81 17.60
C ARG A 205 20.03 -12.06 16.52
N LEU A 206 20.39 -12.81 15.48
CA LEU A 206 19.42 -13.47 14.61
C LEU A 206 18.93 -14.73 15.32
N LEU A 207 17.64 -14.78 15.64
CA LEU A 207 17.01 -15.94 16.27
C LEU A 207 16.06 -16.57 15.25
N ALA A 208 16.25 -17.85 14.96
CA ALA A 208 15.39 -18.64 14.10
C ALA A 208 15.07 -19.96 14.80
N SER A 209 13.83 -20.42 14.67
CA SER A 209 13.38 -21.70 15.21
C SER A 209 12.38 -22.30 14.23
N ALA A 210 12.60 -23.54 13.84
CA ALA A 210 11.74 -24.27 12.92
C ALA A 210 11.39 -25.63 13.55
N SER A 211 10.11 -25.99 13.55
CA SER A 211 9.63 -27.24 14.16
C SER A 211 9.95 -28.48 13.33
N ARG A 212 10.08 -28.32 12.01
CA ARG A 212 10.38 -29.42 11.07
C ARG A 212 11.81 -29.42 10.58
N GLY A 213 12.36 -28.26 10.23
CA GLY A 213 13.75 -28.15 9.79
C GLY A 213 14.09 -26.79 9.19
N MET A 214 15.39 -26.56 9.00
CA MET A 214 15.92 -25.42 8.25
C MET A 214 16.60 -25.96 6.99
N ARG A 215 16.14 -25.52 5.82
CA ARG A 215 16.67 -25.93 4.51
C ARG A 215 17.23 -24.69 3.81
N LEU A 216 18.49 -24.75 3.39
CA LEU A 216 19.16 -23.67 2.68
C LEU A 216 19.74 -24.21 1.38
N PHE A 217 19.33 -23.60 0.27
CA PHE A 217 19.86 -23.91 -1.05
C PHE A 217 20.65 -22.70 -1.57
N VAL A 218 21.88 -22.95 -2.04
CA VAL A 218 22.75 -21.93 -2.64
C VAL A 218 23.30 -22.47 -3.95
N GLN A 219 22.93 -21.87 -5.08
CA GLN A 219 23.22 -22.41 -6.41
C GLN A 219 24.69 -22.32 -6.84
N SER A 220 25.43 -21.26 -6.45
CA SER A 220 26.73 -20.96 -7.09
C SER A 220 27.92 -20.75 -6.16
N MET A 221 27.79 -19.94 -5.10
CA MET A 221 28.95 -19.47 -4.32
C MET A 221 29.12 -20.18 -2.97
N GLY A 222 28.24 -21.14 -2.65
CA GLY A 222 28.19 -21.80 -1.34
C GLY A 222 27.82 -20.85 -0.20
N TRP A 223 27.84 -21.39 1.02
CA TRP A 223 27.54 -20.62 2.24
C TRP A 223 28.82 -20.29 3.00
N ARG A 224 28.95 -19.04 3.47
CA ARG A 224 30.06 -18.62 4.32
C ARG A 224 29.54 -18.14 5.67
N LEU A 225 29.90 -18.87 6.72
CA LEU A 225 29.60 -18.51 8.10
C LEU A 225 30.93 -18.22 8.82
N VAL A 226 31.05 -17.02 9.38
CA VAL A 226 32.23 -16.60 10.13
C VAL A 226 31.77 -16.09 11.50
N ALA A 227 32.39 -16.60 12.56
CA ALA A 227 32.39 -15.97 13.87
C ALA A 227 33.73 -15.24 14.00
N ALA A 228 33.68 -13.93 14.21
CA ALA A 228 34.85 -13.06 14.33
C ALA A 228 35.11 -12.68 15.79
#